data_AF-A0A5D0R5D6-F1
#
_entry.id   AF-A0A5D0R5D6-F1
#
_cell.length_a   1.000
_cell.length_b   1.000
_cell.length_c   1.000
_cell.angle_alpha   90.00
_cell.angle_beta   90.00
_cell.angle_gamma   90.00
#
_symmetry.space_group_name_H-M   'P 1'
#
loop_
_entity.id
_entity.type
_entity.pdbx_description
1 polymer ?
#
loop_
_entity_poly.entity_id
_entity_poly.type
_entity_poly.pdbx_seq_one_letter_code
_entity_poly.pdbx_strand_id
1 'polypeptide(L)'
;MIVDKKKYRTPTILLMLGIIFCLISVYFSMHSSETWFARSGAILTFVSVVVQFILADLKKSEIQNLFDSELRLRDKFKKIREKDFYHDALSTASTLTGLIGTIIWGYGDLLL
;
A
#
# COMPACT_ATOMS: atom_id res chain seq x y z
N MET A 1 -2.07 19.62 13.63
CA MET A 1 -1.64 18.20 13.75
C MET A 1 -0.63 17.94 12.64
N ILE A 2 0.66 17.93 12.96
CA ILE A 2 1.72 17.70 11.96
C ILE A 2 1.79 16.18 11.80
N VAL A 3 1.07 15.65 10.81
CA VAL A 3 1.27 14.27 10.35
C VAL A 3 2.74 14.17 9.99
N ASP A 4 3.49 13.30 10.66
CA ASP A 4 4.91 13.10 10.39
C ASP A 4 5.03 12.34 9.06
N LYS A 5 4.87 13.07 7.94
CA LYS A 5 4.77 12.54 6.57
C LYS A 5 5.97 11.65 6.21
N LYS A 6 7.10 11.79 6.92
CA LYS A 6 8.27 10.90 6.77
C LYS A 6 7.94 9.44 7.05
N LYS A 7 7.03 9.16 8.00
CA LYS A 7 6.66 7.78 8.39
C LYS A 7 6.01 7.00 7.25
N TYR A 8 5.27 7.68 6.38
CA TYR A 8 4.57 7.09 5.23
C TYR A 8 5.37 7.11 3.92
N ARG A 9 6.60 7.61 3.94
CA ARG A 9 7.42 7.76 2.72
C ARG A 9 7.73 6.40 2.08
N THR A 10 8.18 5.42 2.86
CA THR A 10 8.52 4.08 2.38
C THR A 10 7.32 3.38 1.71
N PRO A 11 6.15 3.22 2.37
CA PRO A 11 5.01 2.56 1.73
C PRO A 11 4.49 3.33 0.50
N THR A 12 4.56 4.66 0.51
CA THR A 12 4.17 5.47 -0.66
C THR A 12 5.08 5.23 -1.85
N ILE A 13 6.40 5.27 -1.64
CA ILE A 13 7.38 5.04 -2.72
C ILE A 13 7.24 3.63 -3.28
N LEU A 14 7.06 2.63 -2.41
CA LEU A 14 6.92 1.24 -2.84
C LEU A 14 5.67 1.06 -3.71
N LEU A 15 4.53 1.61 -3.28
CA LEU A 15 3.28 1.55 -4.04
C LEU A 15 3.42 2.23 -5.41
N MET A 16 4.02 3.42 -5.45
CA MET A 16 4.28 4.15 -6.69
C MET A 16 5.21 3.37 -7.63
N LEU A 17 6.27 2.75 -7.12
CA LEU A 17 7.16 1.88 -7.90
C LEU A 17 6.40 0.71 -8.51
N GLY A 18 5.53 0.04 -7.75
CA GLY A 18 4.70 -1.04 -8.26
C GLY A 18 3.78 -0.59 -9.40
N ILE A 19 3.12 0.57 -9.24
CA ILE A 19 2.24 1.13 -10.27
C ILE A 19 3.03 1.51 -11.52
N ILE A 20 4.16 2.20 -11.37
CA ILE A 20 5.02 2.59 -12.50
C ILE A 20 5.53 1.35 -13.24
N PHE A 21 5.95 0.32 -12.51
CA PHE A 21 6.40 -0.95 -13.11
C PHE A 21 5.27 -1.61 -13.92
N CYS A 22 4.04 -1.63 -13.39
CA CYS A 22 2.87 -2.13 -14.12
C CYS A 22 2.60 -1.34 -15.40
N LEU A 23 2.67 0.00 -15.36
CA LEU A 23 2.46 0.85 -16.53
C LEU A 23 3.54 0.66 -17.61
N ILE A 24 4.81 0.53 -17.19
CA ILE A 24 5.91 0.21 -18.10
C ILE A 24 5.68 -1.16 -18.75
N SER A 25 5.20 -2.13 -17.97
CA SER A 25 4.92 -3.49 -18.47
C SER A 25 3.82 -3.50 -19.53
N VAL A 26 2.80 -2.64 -19.42
CA VAL A 26 1.78 -2.45 -20.48
C VAL A 26 2.44 -2.03 -21.80
N TYR A 27 3.33 -1.04 -21.76
CA TYR A 27 4.02 -0.54 -22.96
C TYR A 27 4.84 -1.62 -23.66
N PHE A 28 5.57 -2.44 -22.89
CA PHE A 28 6.32 -3.57 -23.44
C PHE A 28 5.42 -4.69 -23.96
N SER A 29 4.30 -4.97 -23.30
CA SER A 29 3.32 -5.98 -23.74
C SER A 29 2.68 -5.60 -25.09
N MET A 30 2.50 -4.31 -25.38
CA MET A 30 1.98 -3.87 -26.68
C MET A 30 3.00 -4.01 -27.83
N HIS A 31 4.30 -4.01 -27.52
CA HIS A 31 5.38 -4.06 -28.52
C HIS A 31 6.08 -5.42 -28.61
N SER A 32 5.70 -6.38 -27.77
CA SER A 32 6.26 -7.74 -27.74
C SER A 32 5.14 -8.77 -27.62
N SER A 33 5.33 -9.97 -28.16
CA SER A 33 4.38 -11.07 -28.02
C SER A 33 4.43 -11.74 -26.63
N GLU A 34 5.06 -11.09 -25.64
CA GLU A 34 5.27 -11.63 -24.31
C GLU A 34 4.28 -11.06 -23.29
N THR A 35 3.89 -11.90 -22.34
CA THR A 35 2.88 -11.61 -21.32
C THR A 35 3.42 -10.79 -20.14
N TRP A 36 4.19 -9.75 -20.43
CA TRP A 36 4.80 -8.87 -19.41
C TRP A 36 3.74 -8.16 -18.55
N PHE A 37 2.62 -7.78 -19.15
CA PHE A 37 1.52 -7.13 -18.42
C PHE A 37 0.93 -8.06 -17.34
N ALA A 38 0.56 -9.30 -17.68
CA ALA A 38 0.01 -10.23 -16.70
C ALA A 38 1.00 -10.55 -15.57
N ARG A 39 2.29 -10.73 -15.90
CA ARG A 39 3.34 -10.95 -14.88
C ARG A 39 3.49 -9.75 -13.94
N SER A 40 3.31 -8.52 -14.44
CA SER A 40 3.37 -7.31 -13.62
C SER A 40 2.25 -7.22 -12.58
N GLY A 41 1.11 -7.87 -12.83
CA GLY A 41 0.02 -7.98 -11.87
C GLY A 41 0.44 -8.66 -10.57
N ALA A 42 1.25 -9.73 -10.65
CA ALA A 42 1.76 -10.42 -9.47
C ALA A 42 2.66 -9.52 -8.61
N ILE A 43 3.51 -8.72 -9.26
CA ILE A 43 4.36 -7.73 -8.60
C ILE A 43 3.51 -6.66 -7.94
N LEU A 44 2.47 -6.17 -8.63
CA LEU A 44 1.56 -5.16 -8.10
C LEU A 44 0.80 -5.67 -6.86
N THR A 45 0.31 -6.91 -6.88
CA THR A 45 -0.31 -7.57 -5.73
C THR A 45 0.67 -7.75 -4.57
N PHE A 46 1.89 -8.21 -4.85
CA PHE A 46 2.91 -8.39 -3.83
C PHE A 46 3.27 -7.06 -3.14
N VAL A 47 3.51 -5.99 -3.92
CA VAL A 47 3.79 -4.66 -3.39
C VAL A 47 2.65 -4.15 -2.51
N SER A 48 1.41 -4.35 -2.94
CA SER A 48 0.22 -4.01 -2.14
C SER A 48 0.24 -4.69 -0.77
N VAL A 49 0.48 -6.00 -0.72
CA VAL A 49 0.55 -6.77 0.52
C VAL A 49 1.69 -6.28 1.42
N VAL A 50 2.89 -6.04 0.85
CA VAL A 50 4.03 -5.49 1.61
C VAL A 50 3.69 -4.12 2.19
N VAL A 51 3.03 -3.24 1.43
CA VAL A 51 2.58 -1.93 1.92
C VAL A 51 1.59 -2.07 3.07
N GLN A 52 0.64 -3.01 2.99
CA GLN A 52 -0.28 -3.27 4.10
C GLN A 52 0.45 -3.77 5.37
N PHE A 53 1.43 -4.65 5.22
CA PHE A 53 2.25 -5.10 6.36
C PHE A 53 3.01 -3.94 7.02
N ILE A 54 3.63 -3.07 6.21
CA ILE A 54 4.32 -1.88 6.72
C ILE A 54 3.32 -0.97 7.45
N LEU A 55 2.16 -0.69 6.87
CA LEU A 55 1.12 0.13 7.51
C LEU A 55 0.66 -0.48 8.83
N ALA A 56 0.42 -1.79 8.88
CA ALA A 56 0.01 -2.49 10.10
C ALA A 56 1.08 -2.37 11.20
N ASP A 57 2.36 -2.53 10.87
CA ASP A 57 3.47 -2.37 11.81
C ASP A 57 3.61 -0.93 12.32
N LEU A 58 3.44 0.06 11.44
CA LEU A 58 3.44 1.47 11.81
C LEU A 58 2.31 1.82 12.78
N LYS A 59 1.13 1.21 12.63
CA LYS A 59 0.00 1.42 13.53
C LYS A 59 0.18 0.67 14.85
N LYS A 60 0.74 -0.54 14.81
CA LYS A 60 1.09 -1.32 15.99
C LYS A 60 2.11 -0.57 16.87
N SER A 61 3.19 -0.07 16.27
CA SER A 61 4.22 0.71 16.99
C SER A 61 3.67 2.00 17.58
N GLU A 62 2.75 2.67 16.88
CA GLU A 62 2.08 3.87 17.42
C GLU A 62 1.19 3.54 18.63
N ILE A 63 0.42 2.46 18.56
CA ILE A 63 -0.36 1.98 19.70
C ILE A 63 0.56 1.64 20.87
N GLN A 64 1.66 0.91 20.63
CA GLN A 64 2.61 0.55 21.67
C GLN A 64 3.23 1.79 22.34
N ASN A 65 3.71 2.76 21.56
CA ASN A 65 4.23 4.03 22.08
C ASN A 65 3.18 4.82 22.89
N LEU A 66 1.91 4.76 22.48
CA LEU A 66 0.81 5.37 23.25
C LEU A 66 0.58 4.62 24.57
N PHE A 67 0.68 3.29 24.59
CA PHE A 67 0.56 2.51 25.81
C PHE A 67 1.74 2.73 26.78
N ASP A 68 2.95 2.92 26.27
CA ASP A 68 4.16 3.19 27.05
C ASP A 68 4.22 4.64 27.56
N SER A 69 3.43 5.55 27.01
CA SER A 69 3.34 6.94 27.48
C SER A 69 2.58 7.07 28.82
N GLU A 70 2.95 8.07 29.65
CA GLU A 70 2.29 8.39 30.92
C GLU A 70 0.85 8.97 30.80
N LEU A 71 0.27 8.93 29.60
CA LEU A 71 -1.09 9.43 29.37
C LEU A 71 -2.13 8.66 30.19
N ARG A 72 -3.21 9.33 30.59
CA ARG A 72 -4.38 8.65 31.16
C ARG A 72 -5.03 7.76 30.11
N LEU A 73 -5.57 6.62 30.53
CA LEU A 73 -6.24 5.65 29.64
C LEU A 73 -7.31 6.31 28.73
N ARG A 74 -8.08 7.25 29.26
CA ARG A 74 -9.12 7.97 28.51
C ARG A 74 -8.56 8.78 27.34
N ASP A 75 -7.39 9.39 27.51
CA ASP A 75 -6.72 10.18 26.49
C ASP A 75 -6.03 9.27 25.45
N LYS A 76 -5.52 8.10 25.87
CA LYS A 76 -5.01 7.05 24.96
C LYS A 76 -6.11 6.58 24.00
N PHE A 77 -7.30 6.25 24.52
CA PHE A 77 -8.44 5.83 23.69
C PHE A 77 -8.91 6.93 22.73
N LYS A 78 -8.92 8.20 23.18
CA LYS A 78 -9.29 9.33 22.32
C LYS A 78 -8.32 9.48 21.14
N LYS A 79 -7.02 9.33 21.40
CA LYS A 79 -5.96 9.46 20.38
C LYS A 79 -5.92 8.28 19.41
N ILE A 80 -6.18 7.05 19.87
CA ILE A 80 -6.33 5.87 19.00
C ILE A 80 -7.55 6.01 18.07
N ARG A 81 -8.63 6.62 18.57
CA ARG A 81 -9.85 6.88 17.79
C ARG A 81 -9.69 8.02 16.79
N GLU A 82 -8.64 8.83 16.92
CA GLU A 82 -8.35 9.92 16.00
C GLU A 82 -7.95 9.32 14.64
N LYS A 83 -8.71 9.68 13.61
CA LYS A 83 -8.59 9.05 12.29
C LYS A 83 -7.38 9.62 11.57
N ASP A 84 -6.34 8.80 11.35
CA ASP A 84 -5.23 9.18 10.48
C ASP A 84 -5.66 9.02 9.02
N PHE A 85 -6.03 10.16 8.42
CA PHE A 85 -6.48 10.23 7.04
C PHE A 85 -5.44 9.69 6.04
N TYR A 86 -4.14 9.92 6.27
CA TYR A 86 -3.10 9.47 5.36
C TYR A 86 -2.92 7.95 5.42
N HIS A 87 -2.97 7.40 6.64
CA HIS A 87 -2.96 5.95 6.84
C HIS A 87 -4.13 5.28 6.12
N ASP A 88 -5.35 5.80 6.32
CA ASP A 88 -6.56 5.21 5.76
C ASP A 88 -6.58 5.33 4.22
N ALA A 89 -6.13 6.47 3.68
CA ALA A 89 -6.00 6.66 2.24
C ALA A 89 -4.99 5.69 1.63
N LEU A 90 -3.81 5.53 2.22
CA LEU A 90 -2.77 4.64 1.70
C LEU A 90 -3.15 3.15 1.88
N SER A 91 -3.83 2.81 2.97
CA SER A 91 -4.38 1.48 3.20
C SER A 91 -5.44 1.12 2.15
N THR A 92 -6.37 2.04 1.87
CA THR A 92 -7.39 1.85 0.83
C THR A 92 -6.75 1.74 -0.55
N ALA A 93 -5.83 2.65 -0.88
CA ALA A 93 -5.11 2.63 -2.15
C ALA A 93 -4.36 1.32 -2.35
N SER A 94 -3.57 0.87 -1.37
CA SER A 94 -2.85 -0.40 -1.45
C SER A 94 -3.81 -1.58 -1.63
N THR A 95 -4.93 -1.63 -0.90
CA THR A 95 -5.94 -2.69 -1.05
C THR A 95 -6.49 -2.75 -2.48
N LEU A 96 -6.90 -1.60 -3.03
CA LEU A 96 -7.40 -1.52 -4.40
C LEU A 96 -6.32 -1.92 -5.41
N THR A 97 -5.09 -1.45 -5.24
CA THR A 97 -3.94 -1.83 -6.06
C THR A 97 -3.70 -3.35 -6.03
N GLY A 98 -3.86 -3.99 -4.88
CA GLY A 98 -3.70 -5.45 -4.76
C GLY A 98 -4.81 -6.24 -5.44
N LEU A 99 -6.05 -5.75 -5.38
CA LEU A 99 -7.17 -6.33 -6.11
C LEU A 99 -6.98 -6.19 -7.62
N ILE A 100 -6.61 -4.99 -8.09
CA ILE A 100 -6.31 -4.73 -9.50
C ILE A 100 -5.14 -5.60 -9.97
N GLY A 101 -4.06 -5.68 -9.19
CA GLY A 101 -2.91 -6.53 -9.49
C GLY A 101 -3.30 -8.00 -9.64
N THR A 102 -4.21 -8.49 -8.78
CA THR A 102 -4.68 -9.88 -8.84
C THR A 102 -5.51 -10.14 -10.10
N ILE A 103 -6.34 -9.18 -10.51
CA ILE A 103 -7.10 -9.26 -11.77
C ILE A 103 -6.15 -9.26 -12.97
N ILE A 104 -5.17 -8.35 -13.00
CA ILE A 104 -4.15 -8.29 -14.06
C ILE A 104 -3.35 -9.59 -14.09
N TRP A 105 -3.03 -10.17 -12.95
CA TRP A 105 -2.27 -11.41 -12.90
C TRP A 105 -3.06 -12.60 -13.44
N GLY A 106 -4.34 -12.72 -13.08
CA GLY A 106 -5.18 -13.82 -13.52
C GLY A 106 -5.70 -13.70 -14.95
N TYR A 107 -5.88 -12.47 -15.44
CA TYR A 107 -6.59 -12.20 -16.70
C TYR A 107 -5.88 -11.22 -17.63
N GLY A 108 -4.67 -10.77 -17.29
CA GLY A 108 -3.94 -9.75 -18.05
C GLY A 108 -3.70 -10.13 -19.51
N ASP A 109 -3.49 -11.41 -19.79
CA ASP A 109 -3.27 -11.94 -21.15
C ASP A 109 -4.52 -11.88 -22.03
N LEU A 110 -5.71 -11.67 -21.44
CA LEU A 110 -6.96 -11.50 -22.17
C LEU A 110 -7.28 -10.03 -22.46
N LEU A 111 -6.61 -9.10 -21.77
CA LEU A 111 -6.91 -7.67 -21.80
C LEU A 111 -6.09 -6.89 -22.85
N LEU A 112 -4.95 -7.43 -23.26
CA LEU A 112 -3.98 -6.85 -24.22
C LEU A 112 -3.41 -7.97 -25.09
#